data_AF-A0A3D9BXM1-F1
#
_entry.id   AF-A0A3D9BXM1-F1
#
_cell.length_a   1.000
_cell.length_b   1.000
_cell.length_c   1.000
_cell.angle_alpha   90.00
_cell.angle_beta   90.00
_cell.angle_gamma   90.00
#
_symmetry.space_group_name_H-M   'P 1'
#
loop_
_entity.id
_entity.type
_entity.pdbx_description
1 polymer ?
#
loop_
_entity_poly.entity_id
_entity_poly.type
_entity_poly.pdbx_seq_one_letter_code
_entity_poly.pdbx_strand_id
1 'polypeptide(L)'
;MANEHVEVRGLPVTHELYDLILFIVHSFVRPTTTELYALRHNDVVVADDPKRLILTVRNGKTGYRAANTMEAAVSVYQRICERYPDASGEDFLFLPDYANRTTASKIIQRQFHALLKRAEIETDIFTGKNHTLYSLRHTAICMRIILSGGKVNIYNLAKNAGTSVDQIERFYAKHLPLSREMAENLQAFAD
;
A
#
# COMPACT_ATOMS: atom_id res chain seq x y z
N MET A 1 2.41 -19.52 -6.63
CA MET A 1 3.77 -19.03 -6.91
C MET A 1 4.75 -19.33 -5.79
N ALA A 2 4.59 -18.79 -4.56
CA ALA A 2 5.54 -19.08 -3.48
C ALA A 2 5.58 -20.56 -3.07
N ASN A 3 4.41 -21.16 -2.82
CA ASN A 3 4.28 -22.61 -2.53
C ASN A 3 4.72 -23.51 -3.69
N GLU A 4 4.80 -22.96 -4.91
CA GLU A 4 5.25 -23.67 -6.11
C GLU A 4 6.76 -23.48 -6.33
N HIS A 5 7.46 -22.76 -5.43
CA HIS A 5 8.87 -22.41 -5.55
C HIS A 5 9.22 -21.75 -6.89
N VAL A 6 8.31 -20.93 -7.43
CA VAL A 6 8.54 -20.21 -8.70
C VAL A 6 9.71 -19.25 -8.54
N GLU A 7 10.62 -19.27 -9.50
CA GLU A 7 11.74 -18.33 -9.57
C GLU A 7 11.53 -17.27 -10.66
N VAL A 8 11.95 -16.04 -10.37
CA VAL A 8 11.96 -14.95 -11.35
C VAL A 8 13.37 -14.42 -11.46
N ARG A 9 14.03 -14.74 -12.59
CA ARG A 9 15.46 -14.48 -12.82
C ARG A 9 16.37 -15.11 -11.76
N GLY A 10 16.11 -16.38 -11.41
CA GLY A 10 16.91 -17.14 -10.44
C GLY A 10 16.71 -16.73 -8.98
N LEU A 11 15.71 -15.89 -8.68
CA LEU A 11 15.34 -15.52 -7.31
C LEU A 11 13.97 -16.11 -6.97
N PRO A 12 13.82 -16.82 -5.84
CA PRO A 12 12.56 -17.41 -5.45
C PRO A 12 11.53 -16.33 -5.12
N VAL A 13 10.29 -16.55 -5.55
CA VAL A 13 9.13 -15.80 -5.06
C VAL A 13 8.74 -16.38 -3.71
N THR A 14 8.74 -15.56 -2.67
CA THR A 14 8.35 -15.98 -1.31
C THR A 14 7.00 -15.37 -0.91
N HIS A 15 6.50 -15.72 0.28
CA HIS A 15 5.32 -15.07 0.86
C HIS A 15 5.52 -13.56 1.14
N GLU A 16 6.76 -13.07 1.06
CA GLU A 16 7.04 -11.65 1.20
C GLU A 16 6.41 -10.80 0.08
N LEU A 17 6.30 -11.32 -1.15
CA LEU A 17 5.56 -10.63 -2.22
C LEU A 17 4.08 -10.45 -1.86
N TYR A 18 3.47 -11.49 -1.29
CA TYR A 18 2.07 -11.46 -0.86
C TYR A 18 1.84 -10.42 0.23
N ASP A 19 2.68 -10.43 1.25
CA ASP A 19 2.61 -9.46 2.34
C ASP A 19 2.88 -8.04 1.87
N LEU A 20 3.83 -7.84 0.97
CA LEU A 20 4.11 -6.52 0.40
C LEU A 20 2.90 -5.96 -0.38
N ILE A 21 2.23 -6.79 -1.18
CA ILE A 21 1.01 -6.39 -1.91
C ILE A 21 -0.08 -5.95 -0.91
N LEU A 22 -0.36 -6.78 0.10
CA LEU A 22 -1.35 -6.45 1.13
C LEU A 22 -0.96 -5.20 1.91
N PHE A 23 0.32 -5.06 2.26
CA PHE A 23 0.81 -3.91 3.01
C PHE A 23 0.60 -2.62 2.21
N ILE A 24 0.91 -2.58 0.91
CA ILE A 24 0.65 -1.40 0.07
C ILE A 24 -0.84 -1.05 0.10
N VAL A 25 -1.71 -2.04 -0.09
CA VAL A 25 -3.16 -1.83 -0.16
C VAL A 25 -3.72 -1.30 1.17
N HIS A 26 -3.19 -1.77 2.30
CA HIS A 26 -3.70 -1.39 3.62
C HIS A 26 -2.96 -0.20 4.28
N SER A 27 -1.82 0.23 3.75
CA SER A 27 -1.04 1.35 4.32
C SER A 27 -1.02 2.63 3.49
N PHE A 28 -1.41 2.55 2.21
CA PHE A 28 -1.37 3.66 1.26
C PHE A 28 0.03 4.25 1.02
N VAL A 29 1.12 3.65 1.51
CA VAL A 29 2.49 4.16 1.29
C VAL A 29 2.89 4.04 -0.18
N ARG A 30 3.80 4.91 -0.65
CA ARG A 30 4.28 4.80 -2.03
C ARG A 30 5.20 3.59 -2.17
N PRO A 31 5.10 2.79 -3.23
CA PRO A 31 6.04 1.70 -3.50
C PRO A 31 7.38 2.23 -4.07
N THR A 32 8.00 3.19 -3.37
CA THR A 32 9.26 3.84 -3.75
C THR A 32 10.37 3.47 -2.77
N THR A 33 11.62 3.62 -3.20
CA THR A 33 12.82 3.35 -2.39
C THR A 33 12.93 4.20 -1.15
N THR A 34 12.20 5.31 -1.07
CA THR A 34 12.20 6.28 0.03
C THR A 34 10.98 6.20 0.95
N GLU A 35 9.95 5.41 0.59
CA GLU A 35 8.78 5.15 1.45
C GLU A 35 8.71 3.65 1.78
N LEU A 36 7.98 2.84 1.00
CA LEU A 36 7.75 1.42 1.30
C LEU A 36 9.03 0.64 1.62
N TYR A 37 10.04 0.74 0.76
CA TYR A 37 11.26 -0.07 0.92
C TYR A 37 12.21 0.50 1.99
N ALA A 38 12.00 1.76 2.42
CA ALA A 38 12.81 2.41 3.45
C ALA A 38 12.26 2.20 4.86
N LEU A 39 11.02 1.72 5.02
CA LEU A 39 10.42 1.45 6.33
C LEU A 39 11.23 0.42 7.10
N ARG A 40 11.52 0.74 8.36
CA ARG A 40 12.17 -0.13 9.34
C ARG A 40 11.22 -0.50 10.46
N HIS A 41 11.57 -1.49 11.28
CA HIS A 41 10.76 -1.88 12.43
C HIS A 41 10.53 -0.71 13.41
N ASN A 42 11.52 0.14 13.64
CA ASN A 42 11.40 1.36 14.46
C ASN A 42 10.45 2.42 13.89
N ASP A 43 10.04 2.29 12.62
CA ASP A 43 9.06 3.20 12.02
C ASP A 43 7.62 2.73 12.25
N VAL A 44 7.41 1.60 12.91
CA VAL A 44 6.10 0.99 13.10
C VAL A 44 5.68 1.04 14.57
N VAL A 45 4.55 1.71 14.82
CA VAL A 45 3.86 1.63 16.12
C VAL A 45 2.52 0.94 15.90
N VAL A 46 2.25 -0.12 16.67
CA VAL A 46 0.93 -0.73 16.75
C VAL A 46 0.09 0.10 17.72
N ALA A 47 -1.03 0.62 17.25
CA ALA A 47 -1.98 1.37 18.05
C ALA A 47 -3.31 0.63 18.09
N ASP A 48 -3.95 0.64 19.26
CA ASP A 48 -5.31 0.16 19.46
C ASP A 48 -6.31 1.34 19.37
N ASP A 49 -7.61 1.02 19.32
CA ASP A 49 -8.72 1.99 19.33
C ASP A 49 -8.59 3.19 18.35
N PRO A 50 -8.72 2.97 17.02
CA PRO A 50 -8.89 1.68 16.34
C PRO A 50 -7.57 0.97 16.08
N LYS A 51 -7.61 -0.37 16.03
CA LYS A 51 -6.44 -1.20 15.74
C LYS A 51 -5.82 -0.88 14.38
N ARG A 52 -4.56 -0.44 14.38
CA ARG A 52 -3.82 -0.02 13.17
C ARG A 52 -2.33 0.06 13.42
N LEU A 53 -1.57 0.16 12.35
CA LEU A 53 -0.20 0.67 12.40
C LEU A 53 -0.18 2.19 12.18
N ILE A 54 0.64 2.88 12.96
CA ILE A 54 1.12 4.23 12.71
C ILE A 54 2.52 4.09 12.12
N LEU A 55 2.66 4.43 10.84
CA LEU A 55 3.92 4.33 10.10
C LEU A 55 4.61 5.70 10.03
N THR A 56 5.87 5.76 10.44
CA THR A 56 6.71 6.95 10.32
C THR A 56 7.44 6.95 8.99
N VAL A 57 7.01 7.80 8.06
CA VAL A 57 7.67 7.96 6.76
C VAL A 57 8.66 9.13 6.85
N ARG A 58 9.95 8.81 7.01
CA ARG A 58 11.01 9.81 7.27
C ARG A 58 11.35 10.70 6.06
N ASN A 59 11.50 10.10 4.88
CA ASN A 59 12.00 10.77 3.65
C ASN A 59 11.05 10.63 2.45
N GLY A 60 9.75 10.69 2.68
CA GLY A 60 8.76 10.61 1.62
C GLY A 60 8.83 11.80 0.65
N LYS A 61 8.17 11.69 -0.51
CA LYS A 61 8.09 12.78 -1.52
C LYS A 61 7.53 14.09 -0.93
N THR A 62 6.79 13.99 0.17
CA THR A 62 6.16 15.11 0.89
C THR A 62 6.83 15.45 2.23
N GLY A 63 8.02 14.91 2.50
CA GLY A 63 8.71 15.06 3.78
C GLY A 63 8.22 14.09 4.86
N TYR A 64 8.60 14.37 6.11
CA TYR A 64 8.24 13.59 7.30
C TYR A 64 6.72 13.55 7.49
N ARG A 65 6.15 12.35 7.65
CA ARG A 65 4.73 12.18 7.95
C ARG A 65 4.47 10.89 8.73
N ALA A 66 3.42 10.91 9.54
CA ALA A 66 2.79 9.71 10.08
C ALA A 66 1.65 9.27 9.16
N ALA A 67 1.60 7.98 8.81
CA ALA A 67 0.52 7.38 8.04
C ALA A 67 -0.21 6.34 8.90
N ASN A 68 -1.53 6.48 9.01
CA ASN A 68 -2.39 5.49 9.65
C ASN A 68 -2.81 4.45 8.62
N THR A 69 -2.61 3.19 8.96
CA THR A 69 -3.00 2.06 8.12
C THR A 69 -4.42 1.58 8.43
N MET A 70 -4.93 0.67 7.62
CA MET A 70 -6.11 -0.13 7.95
C MET A 70 -5.70 -1.29 8.87
N GLU A 71 -6.65 -1.80 9.66
CA GLU A 71 -6.40 -2.87 10.64
C GLU A 71 -5.68 -4.10 10.06
N ALA A 72 -6.02 -4.50 8.84
CA ALA A 72 -5.40 -5.64 8.16
C ALA A 72 -3.88 -5.51 8.00
N ALA A 73 -3.31 -4.29 7.97
CA ALA A 73 -1.87 -4.09 7.94
C ALA A 73 -1.18 -4.61 9.21
N VAL A 74 -1.88 -4.63 10.36
CA VAL A 74 -1.36 -5.17 11.62
C VAL A 74 -1.06 -6.66 11.48
N SER A 75 -1.97 -7.44 10.91
CA SER A 75 -1.74 -8.87 10.65
C SER A 75 -0.63 -9.12 9.65
N VAL A 76 -0.45 -8.23 8.67
CA VAL A 76 0.69 -8.30 7.74
C VAL A 76 2.00 -8.06 8.50
N TYR A 77 2.05 -7.04 9.36
CA TYR A 77 3.25 -6.75 10.16
C TYR A 77 3.60 -7.87 11.13
N GLN A 78 2.60 -8.52 11.75
CA GLN A 78 2.81 -9.71 12.57
C GLN A 78 3.51 -10.83 11.78
N ARG A 79 3.06 -11.12 10.54
CA ARG A 79 3.73 -12.10 9.67
C ARG A 79 5.15 -11.70 9.26
N ILE A 80 5.43 -10.41 9.15
CA ILE A 80 6.80 -9.91 8.91
C ILE A 80 7.68 -10.19 10.12
N CYS A 81 7.22 -9.89 11.34
CA CYS A 81 7.93 -10.21 12.57
C CYS A 81 8.14 -11.72 12.75
N GLU A 82 7.15 -12.54 12.43
CA GLU A 82 7.28 -14.01 12.46
C GLU A 82 8.28 -14.54 11.43
N ARG A 83 8.35 -13.90 10.25
CA ARG A 83 9.34 -14.24 9.20
C ARG A 83 10.76 -13.87 9.60
N TYR A 84 10.93 -12.78 10.35
CA TYR A 84 12.22 -12.26 10.78
C TYR A 84 12.24 -12.06 12.31
N PRO A 85 12.25 -13.16 13.09
CA PRO A 85 12.11 -13.09 14.55
C PRO A 85 13.29 -12.38 15.23
N ASP A 86 14.46 -12.41 14.61
CA ASP A 86 15.69 -11.79 15.11
C ASP A 86 15.94 -10.37 14.54
N ALA A 87 14.96 -9.79 13.83
CA ALA A 87 15.11 -8.46 13.25
C ALA A 87 15.25 -7.38 14.35
N SER A 88 16.25 -6.52 14.20
CA SER A 88 16.42 -5.33 15.01
C SER A 88 15.48 -4.21 14.57
N GLY A 89 15.34 -3.19 15.42
CA GLY A 89 14.54 -2.00 15.12
C GLY A 89 14.98 -1.26 13.86
N GLU A 90 16.27 -1.33 13.50
CA GLU A 90 16.78 -0.68 12.29
C GLU A 90 16.68 -1.57 11.05
N ASP A 91 16.26 -2.83 11.14
CA ASP A 91 16.13 -3.67 9.94
C ASP A 91 14.92 -3.27 9.10
N PHE A 92 15.04 -3.41 7.77
CA PHE A 92 13.95 -3.07 6.84
C PHE A 92 12.82 -4.09 6.95
N LEU A 93 11.57 -3.61 6.84
CA LEU A 93 10.39 -4.49 6.90
C LEU A 93 10.31 -5.50 5.76
N PHE A 94 10.85 -5.15 4.59
CA PHE A 94 10.80 -5.97 3.39
C PHE A 94 12.18 -6.12 2.77
N LEU A 95 12.52 -7.35 2.40
CA LEU A 95 13.80 -7.74 1.82
C LEU A 95 14.97 -7.22 2.66
N PRO A 96 15.04 -7.51 3.98
CA PRO A 96 16.04 -6.94 4.89
C PRO A 96 17.48 -7.22 4.44
N ASP A 97 17.73 -8.39 3.84
CA ASP A 97 19.06 -8.79 3.33
C ASP A 97 19.59 -7.89 2.21
N TYR A 98 18.74 -7.07 1.58
CA TYR A 98 19.11 -6.24 0.44
C TYR A 98 19.35 -4.78 0.84
N ALA A 99 20.50 -4.45 1.44
CA ALA A 99 20.80 -3.06 1.82
C ALA A 99 20.54 -2.01 0.70
N ASN A 100 20.82 -2.36 -0.57
CA ASN A 100 20.44 -1.52 -1.70
C ASN A 100 18.93 -1.60 -2.01
N ARG A 101 18.20 -0.56 -1.62
CA ARG A 101 16.74 -0.46 -1.79
C ARG A 101 16.27 -0.38 -3.23
N THR A 102 17.11 0.12 -4.14
CA THR A 102 16.83 0.07 -5.58
C THR A 102 16.83 -1.38 -6.09
N THR A 103 17.75 -2.21 -5.59
CA THR A 103 17.79 -3.64 -5.94
C THR A 103 16.54 -4.36 -5.45
N ALA A 104 16.16 -4.17 -4.18
CA ALA A 104 14.95 -4.76 -3.62
C ALA A 104 13.69 -4.36 -4.38
N SER A 105 13.56 -3.07 -4.71
CA SER A 105 12.45 -2.57 -5.53
C SER A 105 12.39 -3.26 -6.90
N LYS A 106 13.54 -3.45 -7.58
CA LYS A 106 13.59 -4.17 -8.86
C LYS A 106 13.25 -5.66 -8.74
N ILE A 107 13.61 -6.31 -7.62
CA ILE A 107 13.25 -7.72 -7.37
C ILE A 107 11.73 -7.85 -7.31
N ILE A 108 11.08 -7.09 -6.43
CA ILE A 108 9.62 -7.13 -6.27
C ILE A 108 8.90 -6.71 -7.54
N GLN A 109 9.37 -5.69 -8.26
CA GLN A 109 8.76 -5.28 -9.53
C GLN A 109 8.75 -6.43 -10.56
N ARG A 110 9.85 -7.19 -10.66
CA ARG A 110 9.91 -8.34 -11.57
C ARG A 110 8.99 -9.47 -11.12
N GLN A 111 8.98 -9.78 -9.83
CA GLN A 111 8.10 -10.82 -9.29
C GLN A 111 6.62 -10.44 -9.44
N PHE A 112 6.28 -9.18 -9.21
CA PHE A 112 4.94 -8.64 -9.40
C PHE A 112 4.51 -8.68 -10.88
N HIS A 113 5.40 -8.33 -11.81
CA HIS A 113 5.09 -8.46 -13.24
C HIS A 113 4.86 -9.92 -13.65
N ALA A 114 5.66 -10.87 -13.15
CA ALA A 114 5.42 -12.29 -13.38
C ALA A 114 4.08 -12.77 -12.79
N LEU A 115 3.69 -12.25 -11.63
CA LEU A 115 2.38 -12.50 -11.02
C LEU A 115 1.25 -11.96 -11.91
N LEU A 116 1.35 -10.72 -12.40
CA LEU A 116 0.34 -10.12 -13.28
C LEU A 116 0.17 -10.91 -14.58
N LYS A 117 1.28 -11.36 -15.17
CA LYS A 117 1.27 -12.23 -16.36
C LYS A 117 0.55 -13.55 -16.09
N ARG A 118 0.84 -14.18 -14.96
CA ARG A 118 0.18 -15.42 -14.57
C ARG A 118 -1.31 -15.22 -14.30
N ALA A 119 -1.69 -14.06 -13.77
CA ALA A 119 -3.08 -13.71 -13.48
C ALA A 119 -3.82 -13.10 -14.69
N GLU A 120 -3.16 -12.99 -15.85
CA GLU A 120 -3.74 -12.45 -17.10
C GLU A 120 -4.29 -11.02 -16.96
N ILE A 121 -3.65 -10.21 -16.11
CA ILE A 121 -4.05 -8.82 -15.81
C ILE A 121 -2.87 -7.84 -15.94
N GLU A 122 -1.98 -8.06 -16.90
CA GLU A 122 -0.80 -7.20 -17.11
C GLU A 122 -1.17 -5.77 -17.48
N THR A 123 -2.26 -5.59 -18.21
CA THR A 123 -2.74 -4.31 -18.71
C THR A 123 -4.16 -4.02 -18.23
N ASP A 124 -4.43 -2.75 -18.03
CA ASP A 124 -5.79 -2.26 -17.86
C ASP A 124 -6.53 -2.31 -19.21
N ILE A 125 -7.70 -2.94 -19.23
CA ILE A 125 -8.46 -3.19 -20.46
C ILE A 125 -9.01 -1.91 -21.12
N PHE A 126 -9.17 -0.83 -20.35
CA PHE A 126 -9.77 0.42 -20.85
C PHE A 126 -8.72 1.41 -21.34
N THR A 127 -7.60 1.52 -20.64
CA THR A 127 -6.54 2.49 -20.93
C THR A 127 -5.34 1.89 -21.65
N GLY A 128 -5.23 0.56 -21.70
CA GLY A 128 -4.08 -0.15 -22.27
C GLY A 128 -2.78 0.03 -21.47
N LYS A 129 -2.83 0.64 -20.28
CA LYS A 129 -1.64 0.89 -19.45
C LYS A 129 -1.25 -0.36 -18.68
N ASN A 130 0.05 -0.59 -18.53
CA ASN A 130 0.57 -1.68 -17.70
C ASN A 130 0.26 -1.44 -16.22
N HIS A 131 -0.19 -2.48 -15.54
CA HIS A 131 -0.30 -2.50 -14.09
C HIS A 131 1.09 -2.55 -13.45
N THR A 132 1.24 -1.81 -12.36
CA THR A 132 2.47 -1.74 -11.57
C THR A 132 2.13 -1.80 -10.09
N LEU A 133 3.13 -1.89 -9.20
CA LEU A 133 2.87 -1.76 -7.76
C LEU A 133 2.14 -0.46 -7.40
N TYR A 134 2.34 0.61 -8.19
CA TYR A 134 1.62 1.87 -8.00
C TYR A 134 0.11 1.71 -8.22
N SER A 135 -0.30 0.81 -9.12
CA SER A 135 -1.71 0.48 -9.37
C SER A 135 -2.41 -0.02 -8.11
N LEU A 136 -1.73 -0.80 -7.25
CA LEU A 136 -2.29 -1.26 -5.97
C LEU A 136 -2.64 -0.10 -5.04
N ARG A 137 -1.77 0.91 -4.96
CA ARG A 137 -2.03 2.12 -4.17
C ARG A 137 -3.19 2.92 -4.76
N HIS A 138 -3.28 3.03 -6.09
CA HIS A 138 -4.42 3.64 -6.77
C HIS A 138 -5.73 2.93 -6.39
N THR A 139 -5.77 1.60 -6.52
CA THR A 139 -6.91 0.76 -6.14
C THR A 139 -7.31 0.96 -4.68
N ALA A 140 -6.34 0.97 -3.75
CA ALA A 140 -6.62 1.15 -2.33
C ALA A 140 -7.31 2.49 -2.03
N ILE A 141 -6.82 3.58 -2.63
CA ILE A 141 -7.43 4.91 -2.48
C ILE A 141 -8.84 4.93 -3.07
N CYS A 142 -9.04 4.37 -4.27
CA CYS A 142 -10.37 4.24 -4.90
C CYS A 142 -11.35 3.50 -4.00
N MET A 143 -10.96 2.32 -3.51
CA MET A 143 -11.78 1.49 -2.64
C MET A 143 -12.18 2.24 -1.38
N ARG A 144 -11.29 3.07 -0.80
CA ARG A 144 -11.67 3.87 0.38
C ARG A 144 -12.67 4.95 0.06
N ILE A 145 -12.54 5.64 -1.08
CA ILE A 145 -13.49 6.68 -1.45
C ILE A 145 -14.86 6.05 -1.75
N ILE A 146 -14.90 5.03 -2.61
CA ILE A 146 -16.13 4.38 -3.06
C ILE A 146 -16.84 3.66 -1.89
N LEU A 147 -16.12 2.80 -1.18
CA LEU A 147 -16.73 1.90 -0.18
C LEU A 147 -16.98 2.58 1.17
N SER A 148 -16.50 3.81 1.37
CA SER A 148 -16.84 4.57 2.58
C SER A 148 -18.25 5.17 2.54
N GLY A 149 -18.90 5.15 1.37
CA GLY A 149 -20.19 5.79 1.16
C GLY A 149 -20.17 7.30 1.39
N GLY A 150 -19.00 7.96 1.31
CA GLY A 150 -18.83 9.40 1.58
C GLY A 150 -18.42 9.73 3.03
N LYS A 151 -18.30 8.74 3.92
CA LYS A 151 -17.85 8.95 5.31
C LYS A 151 -16.37 9.34 5.40
N VAL A 152 -15.55 8.89 4.45
CA VAL A 152 -14.13 9.25 4.43
C VAL A 152 -13.95 10.60 3.76
N ASN A 153 -13.53 11.58 4.53
CA ASN A 153 -13.17 12.89 4.01
C ASN A 153 -11.94 12.79 3.09
N ILE A 154 -12.08 13.26 1.84
CA ILE A 154 -11.04 13.18 0.81
C ILE A 154 -9.73 13.90 1.19
N TYR A 155 -9.82 15.03 1.93
CA TYR A 155 -8.67 15.76 2.41
C TYR A 155 -7.90 14.95 3.47
N ASN A 156 -8.62 14.32 4.41
CA ASN A 156 -8.00 13.46 5.41
C ASN A 156 -7.33 12.24 4.76
N LEU A 157 -7.99 11.64 3.76
CA LEU A 157 -7.41 10.54 2.98
C LEU A 157 -6.15 11.00 2.21
N ALA A 158 -6.19 12.17 1.59
CA ALA A 158 -5.06 12.76 0.87
C ALA A 158 -3.85 12.96 1.81
N LYS A 159 -4.09 13.57 2.97
CA LYS A 159 -3.07 13.79 4.02
C LYS A 159 -2.49 12.46 4.50
N ASN A 160 -3.34 11.48 4.79
CA ASN A 160 -2.91 10.15 5.27
C ASN A 160 -2.13 9.35 4.22
N ALA A 161 -2.51 9.42 2.94
CA ALA A 161 -1.77 8.80 1.84
C ALA A 161 -0.55 9.65 1.41
N GLY A 162 -0.41 10.87 1.94
CA GLY A 162 0.65 11.81 1.60
C GLY A 162 0.60 12.29 0.16
N THR A 163 -0.59 12.49 -0.42
CA THR A 163 -0.83 12.99 -1.79
C THR A 163 -1.69 14.25 -1.77
N SER A 164 -1.84 14.96 -2.89
CA SER A 164 -2.80 16.07 -2.97
C SER A 164 -4.21 15.58 -3.31
N VAL A 165 -5.21 16.39 -2.92
CA VAL A 165 -6.60 16.20 -3.32
C VAL A 165 -6.72 16.26 -4.85
N ASP A 166 -6.07 17.21 -5.51
CA ASP A 166 -6.02 17.31 -6.97
C ASP A 166 -5.53 16.01 -7.64
N GLN A 167 -4.52 15.34 -7.09
CA GLN A 167 -4.09 14.04 -7.63
C GLN A 167 -5.19 12.99 -7.44
N ILE A 168 -5.87 12.99 -6.30
CA ILE A 168 -7.00 12.09 -6.08
C ILE A 168 -8.15 12.40 -7.06
N GLU A 169 -8.47 13.67 -7.28
CA GLU A 169 -9.55 14.06 -8.19
C GLU A 169 -9.23 13.71 -9.64
N ARG A 170 -8.02 14.01 -10.10
CA ARG A 170 -7.55 13.69 -11.46
C ARG A 170 -7.61 12.20 -11.78
N PHE A 171 -7.26 11.36 -10.82
CA PHE A 171 -7.21 9.92 -11.05
C PHE A 171 -8.53 9.20 -10.75
N TYR A 172 -9.40 9.77 -9.90
CA TYR A 172 -10.50 8.97 -9.32
C TYR A 172 -11.85 9.69 -9.24
N ALA A 173 -11.90 10.99 -8.92
CA ALA A 173 -13.18 11.64 -8.61
C ALA A 173 -14.07 11.88 -9.84
N LYS A 174 -13.48 12.01 -11.03
CA LYS A 174 -14.24 12.24 -12.28
C LYS A 174 -15.22 11.10 -12.62
N HIS A 175 -14.99 9.90 -12.08
CA HIS A 175 -15.77 8.70 -12.38
C HIS A 175 -16.54 8.16 -11.16
N LEU A 176 -16.56 8.88 -10.04
CA LEU A 176 -17.35 8.48 -8.88
C LEU A 176 -18.83 8.75 -9.15
N PRO A 177 -19.71 7.74 -9.14
CA PRO A 177 -21.14 7.97 -9.21
C PRO A 177 -21.61 8.66 -7.92
N LEU A 178 -22.55 9.59 -8.06
CA LEU A 178 -23.29 10.11 -6.91
C LEU A 178 -24.10 8.96 -6.30
N SER A 179 -23.61 8.37 -5.21
CA SER A 179 -24.30 7.28 -4.54
C SER A 179 -25.41 7.80 -3.62
N ARG A 180 -26.39 6.94 -3.33
CA ARG A 180 -27.44 7.24 -2.33
C ARG A 180 -26.83 7.64 -0.98
N GLU A 181 -25.78 6.97 -0.54
CA GLU A 181 -25.09 7.24 0.73
C GLU A 181 -24.46 8.64 0.73
N MET A 182 -23.93 9.10 -0.40
CA MET A 182 -23.45 10.49 -0.53
C MET A 182 -24.59 11.49 -0.40
N ALA A 183 -25.77 11.20 -0.98
CA ALA A 183 -26.95 12.06 -0.82
C ALA A 183 -27.45 12.08 0.63
N GLU A 184 -27.44 10.94 1.33
CA GLU A 184 -27.77 10.85 2.76
C GLU A 184 -26.79 11.67 3.61
N ASN A 185 -25.47 11.57 3.34
CA ASN A 185 -24.45 12.34 4.05
C ASN A 185 -24.56 13.86 3.83
N LEU A 186 -25.02 14.32 2.66
CA LEU A 186 -25.26 15.76 2.41
C LEU A 186 -26.39 16.32 3.28
N GLN A 187 -27.32 15.48 3.70
CA GLN A 187 -28.46 15.83 4.54
C GLN A 187 -28.18 15.58 6.03
N ALA A 188 -27.10 14.88 6.34
CA ALA A 188 -26.69 14.60 7.71
C ALA A 188 -26.02 15.84 8.32
N PHE A 189 -26.46 16.20 9.52
CA PHE A 189 -25.74 17.15 10.37
C PHE A 189 -24.71 16.38 11.18
N ALA A 190 -23.63 17.06 11.59
CA ALA A 190 -22.65 16.44 12.49
C ALA A 190 -23.32 16.19 13.85
N ASP A 191 -23.29 14.94 14.32
CA ASP A 191 -23.63 14.56 15.70
C ASP A 191 -22.52 15.00 16.68
#